data_AF-A0A8I2YRI2-F1
#
_entry.id   AF-A0A8I2YRI2-F1
#
_cell.length_a   1.000
_cell.length_b   1.000
_cell.length_c   1.000
_cell.angle_alpha   90.00
_cell.angle_beta   90.00
_cell.angle_gamma   90.00
#
_symmetry.space_group_name_H-M   'P 1'
#
loop_
_entity.id
_entity.type
_entity.pdbx_description
1 polymer ?
#
loop_
_entity_poly.entity_id
_entity_poly.type
_entity_poly.pdbx_seq_one_letter_code
_entity_poly.pdbx_strand_id
1 'polypeptide(L)'
;MPTSKRNKSKKFTPATPTSTLPSQSPLPGDESMDDLFAELDLRDKQSQPESQDTPEEKVEEKIESGSRKQNSKVRHLARQARKAAALAQNLAPSNPEADAQVDREIKLEGNVNKTDVRWARRPNSRDGHCLFSAIADQLALLNVLPANEANYPTVRAAASGYISQHPDVFLPFLPSISGEDGVGATENSGLMDARQFEQYCLAIKDTAAWGGEPEILALSRAYNAPIQVIQAGTPSVVTHTPDGNNLDLARDAKIIRISFHRRMYGLGEHYNSLRPKNALTTVADKIHLMLS
;
A
#
# COMPACT_ATOMS: atom_id res chain seq x y z
N MET A 1 -68.58 25.25 19.14
CA MET A 1 -69.80 24.51 18.73
C MET A 1 -70.37 25.23 17.50
N PRO A 2 -70.73 24.58 16.37
CA PRO A 2 -70.64 23.15 16.05
C PRO A 2 -70.07 22.78 14.65
N THR A 3 -69.46 21.57 14.61
CA THR A 3 -69.54 20.47 13.61
C THR A 3 -69.03 20.65 12.17
N SER A 4 -67.94 20.01 11.73
CA SER A 4 -67.70 18.55 11.49
C SER A 4 -68.30 18.02 10.18
N LYS A 5 -67.44 17.60 9.24
CA LYS A 5 -67.60 16.37 8.42
C LYS A 5 -66.29 15.93 7.72
N ARG A 6 -65.57 15.10 8.47
CA ARG A 6 -64.85 13.86 8.11
C ARG A 6 -65.10 13.34 6.68
N ASN A 7 -64.03 13.02 5.94
CA ASN A 7 -64.07 11.92 4.96
C ASN A 7 -62.75 11.13 4.95
N LYS A 8 -62.89 9.80 4.89
CA LYS A 8 -61.88 8.75 5.11
C LYS A 8 -61.29 8.24 3.77
N SER A 9 -60.09 7.65 3.90
CA SER A 9 -59.53 6.54 3.09
C SER A 9 -58.92 6.94 1.73
N LYS A 10 -57.79 6.40 1.25
CA LYS A 10 -57.13 5.10 1.46
C LYS A 10 -55.60 5.22 1.37
N LYS A 11 -54.89 4.42 2.18
CA LYS A 11 -53.45 4.11 2.05
C LYS A 11 -53.21 3.35 0.74
N PHE A 12 -52.20 3.75 -0.01
CA PHE A 12 -51.61 2.95 -1.08
C PHE A 12 -50.09 2.95 -0.91
N THR A 13 -49.56 1.78 -0.57
CA THR A 13 -48.13 1.43 -0.59
C THR A 13 -47.80 0.86 -1.97
N PRO A 14 -46.71 1.26 -2.66
CA PRO A 14 -46.21 0.52 -3.80
C PRO A 14 -45.23 -0.57 -3.32
N ALA A 15 -45.53 -1.79 -3.74
CA ALA A 15 -44.75 -2.99 -3.49
C ALA A 15 -43.46 -3.04 -4.32
N THR A 16 -42.44 -3.60 -3.70
CA THR A 16 -41.16 -4.04 -4.27
C THR A 16 -41.38 -5.11 -5.35
N PRO A 17 -40.74 -5.04 -6.53
CA PRO A 17 -40.72 -6.16 -7.46
C PRO A 17 -39.58 -7.13 -7.10
N THR A 18 -39.97 -8.32 -6.65
CA THR A 18 -39.12 -9.51 -6.58
C THR A 18 -38.90 -10.05 -7.99
N SER A 19 -37.65 -10.20 -8.42
CA SER A 19 -37.28 -11.01 -9.57
C SER A 19 -36.34 -12.13 -9.11
N THR A 20 -36.65 -13.34 -9.54
CA THR A 20 -36.09 -14.62 -9.08
C THR A 20 -35.26 -15.23 -10.20
N LEU A 21 -33.99 -15.58 -9.94
CA LEU A 21 -33.20 -16.77 -10.38
C LEU A 21 -31.68 -16.49 -10.26
N PRO A 22 -30.80 -17.50 -10.13
CA PRO A 22 -30.87 -18.71 -9.31
C PRO A 22 -29.69 -18.82 -8.31
N SER A 23 -29.89 -19.67 -7.30
CA SER A 23 -28.90 -20.12 -6.31
C SER A 23 -27.63 -20.67 -6.96
N GLN A 24 -26.46 -20.18 -6.54
CA GLN A 24 -25.18 -20.86 -6.70
C GLN A 24 -24.64 -21.24 -5.32
N SER A 25 -24.42 -22.54 -5.18
CA SER A 25 -23.83 -23.28 -4.08
C SER A 25 -22.37 -22.89 -3.77
N PRO A 26 -21.83 -23.28 -2.60
CA PRO A 26 -20.62 -22.70 -2.01
C PRO A 26 -19.33 -23.05 -2.76
N LEU A 27 -18.41 -22.09 -2.80
CA LEU A 27 -17.01 -22.26 -3.22
C LEU A 27 -16.32 -23.32 -2.32
N PRO A 28 -15.66 -24.35 -2.87
CA PRO A 28 -14.77 -25.22 -2.12
C PRO A 28 -13.37 -24.61 -2.16
N GLY A 29 -12.84 -24.14 -1.02
CA GLY A 29 -11.57 -23.41 -1.06
C GLY A 29 -10.81 -23.24 0.25
N ASP A 30 -11.10 -24.00 1.30
CA ASP A 30 -10.39 -23.85 2.59
C ASP A 30 -9.76 -25.13 3.16
N GLU A 31 -9.93 -26.29 2.50
CA GLU A 31 -9.33 -27.55 3.00
C GLU A 31 -7.90 -27.81 2.48
N SER A 32 -7.32 -26.93 1.65
CA SER A 32 -6.04 -27.23 0.96
C SER A 32 -4.80 -26.52 1.53
N MET A 33 -4.94 -25.70 2.57
CA MET A 33 -3.81 -24.99 3.17
C MET A 33 -3.27 -25.73 4.40
N ASP A 34 -4.15 -26.37 5.17
CA ASP A 34 -3.77 -27.17 6.34
C ASP A 34 -3.03 -28.45 5.97
N ASP A 35 -3.46 -29.14 4.90
CA ASP A 35 -2.76 -30.33 4.38
C ASP A 35 -1.36 -29.98 3.83
N LEU A 36 -1.19 -28.78 3.29
CA LEU A 36 0.09 -28.32 2.75
C LEU A 36 1.09 -27.95 3.86
N PHE A 37 0.60 -27.41 4.98
CA PHE A 37 1.43 -27.13 6.15
C PHE A 37 1.83 -28.43 6.89
N ALA A 38 0.91 -29.38 7.00
CA ALA A 38 1.17 -30.68 7.62
C ALA A 38 2.24 -31.50 6.86
N GLU A 39 2.27 -31.40 5.52
CA GLU A 39 3.23 -32.13 4.70
C GLU A 39 4.63 -31.47 4.66
N LEU A 40 4.73 -30.17 4.95
CA LEU A 40 6.00 -29.47 5.13
C LEU A 40 6.67 -29.81 6.49
N ASP A 41 5.88 -29.92 7.56
CA ASP A 41 6.37 -30.33 8.89
C ASP A 41 6.89 -31.78 8.93
N LEU A 42 6.39 -32.65 8.04
CA LEU A 42 6.87 -34.02 7.89
C LEU A 42 8.21 -34.10 7.14
N ARG A 43 8.50 -33.11 6.29
CA ARG A 43 9.70 -33.07 5.43
C ARG A 43 10.94 -32.59 6.19
N ASP A 44 10.77 -31.71 7.17
CA ASP A 44 11.86 -31.25 8.05
C ASP A 44 12.32 -32.33 9.05
N LYS A 45 11.50 -33.36 9.30
CA LYS A 45 11.87 -34.49 10.17
C LYS A 45 12.70 -35.59 9.48
N GLN A 46 12.93 -35.51 8.17
CA GLN A 46 13.60 -36.57 7.39
C GLN A 46 14.93 -36.19 6.74
N SER A 47 15.46 -34.98 6.92
CA SER A 47 16.77 -34.62 6.38
C SER A 47 17.93 -34.88 7.36
N GLN A 48 18.53 -36.07 7.26
CA GLN A 48 19.98 -36.28 7.40
C GLN A 48 20.48 -37.10 6.20
N PRO A 49 21.72 -36.89 5.74
CA PRO A 49 22.09 -37.17 4.35
C PRO A 49 22.81 -38.51 4.18
N GLU A 50 22.50 -39.26 3.12
CA GLU A 50 23.41 -40.26 2.56
C GLU A 50 23.24 -40.37 1.03
N SER A 51 24.26 -39.86 0.34
CA SER A 51 25.05 -40.53 -0.71
C SER A 51 24.37 -41.13 -1.96
N GLN A 52 24.65 -40.46 -3.09
CA GLN A 52 25.13 -41.00 -4.38
C GLN A 52 24.58 -42.36 -4.89
N ASP A 53 23.87 -42.34 -6.03
CA ASP A 53 24.40 -42.90 -7.29
C ASP A 53 23.48 -42.59 -8.49
N THR A 54 24.09 -42.26 -9.63
CA THR A 54 23.48 -42.28 -10.97
C THR A 54 23.60 -43.70 -11.56
N PRO A 55 22.66 -44.16 -12.39
CA PRO A 55 22.96 -44.11 -13.82
C PRO A 55 21.75 -43.83 -14.74
N GLU A 56 22.12 -43.34 -15.92
CA GLU A 56 21.28 -43.07 -17.09
C GLU A 56 20.65 -44.33 -17.71
N GLU A 57 19.66 -44.08 -18.59
CA GLU A 57 19.24 -44.87 -19.76
C GLU A 57 18.05 -45.86 -19.61
N LYS A 58 16.87 -45.41 -20.04
CA LYS A 58 16.08 -45.98 -21.17
C LYS A 58 14.66 -45.39 -21.20
N VAL A 59 14.39 -44.59 -22.24
CA VAL A 59 13.03 -44.24 -22.65
C VAL A 59 12.81 -44.92 -23.99
N GLU A 60 11.95 -45.94 -24.04
CA GLU A 60 11.01 -46.14 -25.14
C GLU A 60 9.92 -47.16 -24.81
N GLU A 61 8.68 -46.68 -25.00
CA GLU A 61 7.45 -47.37 -25.36
C GLU A 61 6.89 -48.55 -24.54
N LYS A 62 5.78 -48.25 -23.82
CA LYS A 62 4.53 -49.02 -23.99
C LYS A 62 3.31 -48.24 -23.50
N ILE A 63 2.48 -47.80 -24.45
CA ILE A 63 1.09 -47.43 -24.21
C ILE A 63 0.29 -48.72 -24.31
N GLU A 64 -0.38 -49.16 -23.23
CA GLU A 64 -1.75 -49.68 -23.35
C GLU A 64 -2.46 -49.88 -21.99
N SER A 65 -3.64 -49.26 -21.93
CA SER A 65 -4.85 -49.59 -21.16
C SER A 65 -4.77 -49.91 -19.66
N GLY A 66 -5.31 -48.99 -18.84
CA GLY A 66 -6.02 -49.36 -17.60
C GLY A 66 -5.70 -48.52 -16.35
N SER A 67 -6.35 -47.35 -16.18
CA SER A 67 -6.78 -46.76 -14.89
C SER A 67 -6.94 -45.23 -14.99
N ARG A 68 -8.16 -44.76 -15.27
CA ARG A 68 -8.48 -43.32 -15.44
C ARG A 68 -8.40 -42.47 -14.15
N LYS A 69 -8.09 -43.05 -12.98
CA LYS A 69 -8.02 -42.32 -11.69
C LYS A 69 -6.59 -41.99 -11.20
N GLN A 70 -5.56 -42.76 -11.60
CA GLN A 70 -4.16 -42.49 -11.24
C GLN A 70 -3.54 -41.35 -12.10
N ASN A 71 -4.10 -41.14 -13.30
CA ASN A 71 -3.54 -40.26 -14.31
C ASN A 71 -3.76 -38.74 -14.02
N SER A 72 -4.72 -38.39 -13.15
CA SER A 72 -4.99 -36.99 -12.78
C SER A 72 -3.91 -36.43 -11.84
N LYS A 73 -3.49 -37.22 -10.84
CA LYS A 73 -2.45 -36.83 -9.88
C LYS A 73 -1.10 -36.62 -10.59
N VAL A 74 -0.74 -37.52 -11.49
CA VAL A 74 0.49 -37.40 -12.32
C VAL A 74 0.43 -36.14 -13.19
N ARG A 75 -0.73 -35.83 -13.77
CA ARG A 75 -0.93 -34.62 -14.60
C ARG A 75 -0.89 -33.33 -13.79
N HIS A 76 -1.40 -33.35 -12.56
CA HIS A 76 -1.34 -32.22 -11.62
C HIS A 76 0.10 -31.97 -11.16
N LEU A 77 0.82 -33.02 -10.77
CA LEU A 77 2.25 -32.98 -10.45
C LEU A 77 3.08 -32.46 -11.62
N ALA A 78 2.81 -32.92 -12.84
CA ALA A 78 3.47 -32.40 -14.03
C ALA A 78 3.16 -30.91 -14.28
N ARG A 79 1.93 -30.46 -13.97
CA ARG A 79 1.55 -29.03 -14.08
C ARG A 79 2.20 -28.18 -12.98
N GLN A 80 2.29 -28.68 -11.75
CA GLN A 80 3.01 -28.04 -10.66
C GLN A 80 4.51 -27.97 -10.95
N ALA A 81 5.11 -29.06 -11.43
CA ALA A 81 6.52 -29.10 -11.82
C ALA A 81 6.82 -28.11 -12.96
N ARG A 82 5.96 -28.02 -13.98
CA ARG A 82 6.10 -27.01 -15.04
C ARG A 82 5.97 -25.58 -14.53
N LYS A 83 5.02 -25.33 -13.62
CA LYS A 83 4.88 -24.01 -12.98
C LYS A 83 6.09 -23.67 -12.10
N ALA A 84 6.59 -24.62 -11.32
CA ALA A 84 7.77 -24.45 -10.48
C ALA A 84 9.03 -24.22 -11.31
N ALA A 85 9.22 -24.97 -12.40
CA ALA A 85 10.34 -24.78 -13.33
C ALA A 85 10.25 -23.43 -14.07
N ALA A 86 9.05 -23.02 -14.50
CA ALA A 86 8.85 -21.70 -15.10
C ALA A 86 9.10 -20.57 -14.09
N LEU A 87 8.73 -20.74 -12.83
CA LEU A 87 9.02 -19.77 -11.77
C LEU A 87 10.53 -19.72 -11.52
N ALA A 88 11.20 -20.86 -11.38
CA ALA A 88 12.64 -20.97 -11.18
C ALA A 88 13.48 -20.39 -12.34
N GLN A 89 13.00 -20.49 -13.58
CA GLN A 89 13.62 -19.84 -14.74
C GLN A 89 13.42 -18.31 -14.77
N ASN A 90 12.37 -17.80 -14.09
CA ASN A 90 12.09 -16.37 -13.97
C ASN A 90 12.66 -15.76 -12.66
N LEU A 91 13.15 -16.57 -11.72
CA LEU A 91 13.98 -16.06 -10.63
C LEU A 91 15.33 -15.66 -11.23
N ALA A 92 15.61 -14.36 -11.25
CA ALA A 92 16.96 -13.87 -11.50
C ALA A 92 17.93 -14.61 -10.54
N PRO A 93 19.15 -14.96 -10.98
CA PRO A 93 20.12 -15.58 -10.10
C PRO A 93 20.32 -14.69 -8.86
N SER A 94 20.08 -15.24 -7.67
CA SER A 94 20.28 -14.53 -6.40
C SER A 94 21.73 -14.06 -6.37
N ASN A 95 21.93 -12.74 -6.43
CA ASN A 95 23.25 -12.18 -6.25
C ASN A 95 23.42 -11.91 -4.75
N PRO A 96 24.22 -12.71 -4.03
CA PRO A 96 24.37 -12.57 -2.58
C PRO A 96 24.89 -11.17 -2.18
N GLU A 97 25.62 -10.48 -3.06
CA GLU A 97 26.06 -9.10 -2.82
C GLU A 97 24.91 -8.10 -2.91
N ALA A 98 23.98 -8.31 -3.85
CA ALA A 98 22.78 -7.49 -3.99
C ALA A 98 21.82 -7.73 -2.80
N ASP A 99 21.66 -8.98 -2.39
CA ASP A 99 20.85 -9.35 -1.22
C ASP A 99 21.43 -8.73 0.06
N ALA A 100 22.76 -8.81 0.25
CA ALA A 100 23.44 -8.15 1.37
C ALA A 100 23.36 -6.62 1.31
N GLN A 101 23.28 -6.02 0.13
CA GLN A 101 23.06 -4.58 -0.01
C GLN A 101 21.63 -4.19 0.38
N VAL A 102 20.63 -4.97 -0.04
CA VAL A 102 19.23 -4.77 0.36
C VAL A 102 19.07 -4.90 1.87
N ASP A 103 19.70 -5.91 2.50
CA ASP A 103 19.69 -6.08 3.95
C ASP A 103 20.34 -4.90 4.69
N ARG A 104 21.43 -4.35 4.15
CA ARG A 104 22.06 -3.15 4.70
C ARG A 104 21.13 -1.94 4.61
N GLU A 105 20.45 -1.75 3.48
CA GLU A 105 19.49 -0.66 3.28
C GLU A 105 18.30 -0.77 4.24
N ILE A 106 17.71 -1.96 4.39
CA ILE A 106 16.62 -2.22 5.36
C ILE A 106 17.07 -1.90 6.79
N LYS A 107 18.29 -2.28 7.17
CA LYS A 107 18.86 -1.97 8.50
C LYS A 107 19.05 -0.47 8.70
N LEU A 108 19.50 0.25 7.68
CA LEU A 108 19.67 1.71 7.72
C LEU A 108 18.31 2.41 7.85
N GLU A 109 17.30 2.01 7.06
CA GLU A 109 15.92 2.51 7.14
C GLU A 109 15.27 2.24 8.51
N GLY A 110 15.48 1.04 9.06
CA GLY A 110 15.06 0.70 10.41
C GLY A 110 15.65 1.62 11.49
N ASN A 111 16.80 2.25 11.22
CA ASN A 111 17.50 3.14 12.14
C ASN A 111 17.18 4.63 11.95
N VAL A 112 16.42 5.02 10.91
CA VAL A 112 16.05 6.42 10.59
C VAL A 112 15.42 7.17 11.77
N ASN A 113 14.75 6.46 12.68
CA ASN A 113 14.10 7.06 13.86
C ASN A 113 14.92 6.87 15.14
N LYS A 114 15.99 6.07 15.10
CA LYS A 114 16.90 5.89 16.25
C LYS A 114 17.93 6.99 16.33
N THR A 115 18.23 7.64 15.21
CA THR A 115 19.19 8.74 15.11
C THR A 115 18.68 10.02 15.77
N ASP A 116 17.36 10.26 15.79
CA ASP A 116 16.76 11.38 16.52
C ASP A 116 15.94 10.88 17.73
N VAL A 117 16.58 10.86 18.90
CA VAL A 117 16.01 10.41 20.18
C VAL A 117 14.77 11.20 20.62
N ARG A 118 14.44 12.31 19.95
CA ARG A 118 13.29 13.16 20.27
C ARG A 118 11.96 12.62 19.75
N TRP A 119 11.96 11.68 18.80
CA TRP A 119 10.74 11.23 18.13
C TRP A 119 10.50 9.72 18.24
N ALA A 120 9.24 9.33 18.38
CA ALA A 120 8.74 7.96 18.33
C ALA A 120 7.98 7.74 17.02
N ARG A 121 8.22 6.59 16.39
CA ARG A 121 7.44 6.15 15.22
C ARG A 121 6.08 5.68 15.69
N ARG A 122 5.01 6.19 15.09
CA ARG A 122 3.71 5.52 15.10
C ARG A 122 3.63 4.63 13.85
N PRO A 123 3.58 3.30 14.01
CA PRO A 123 3.35 2.41 12.87
C PRO A 123 2.00 2.70 12.25
N ASN A 124 1.98 2.91 10.94
CA ASN A 124 0.74 3.02 10.17
C ASN A 124 0.45 1.71 9.42
N SER A 125 -0.79 1.57 8.93
CA SER A 125 -1.16 0.51 8.00
C SER A 125 -0.21 0.47 6.81
N ARG A 126 0.19 -0.74 6.40
CA ARG A 126 1.05 -0.98 5.23
C ARG A 126 0.24 -0.99 3.93
N ASP A 127 -0.65 -0.02 3.80
CA ASP A 127 -1.52 0.16 2.64
C ASP A 127 -1.07 1.39 1.84
N GLY A 128 -1.73 1.60 0.70
CA GLY A 128 -1.48 2.77 -0.12
C GLY A 128 -1.95 4.09 0.51
N HIS A 129 -2.58 4.07 1.68
CA HIS A 129 -3.00 5.26 2.42
C HIS A 129 -1.94 5.73 3.42
N CYS A 130 -0.82 5.01 3.59
CA CYS A 130 0.17 5.28 4.64
C CYS A 130 0.67 6.74 4.68
N LEU A 131 0.94 7.37 3.54
CA LEU A 131 1.33 8.80 3.46
C LEU A 131 0.27 9.72 4.05
N PHE A 132 -0.96 9.62 3.53
CA PHE A 132 -2.07 10.47 3.93
C PHE A 132 -2.47 10.24 5.39
N SER A 133 -2.42 8.98 5.86
CA SER A 133 -2.64 8.63 7.26
C SER A 133 -1.55 9.19 8.18
N ALA A 134 -0.28 9.17 7.75
CA ALA A 134 0.83 9.75 8.52
C ALA A 134 0.68 11.27 8.67
N ILE A 135 0.29 11.95 7.60
CA ILE A 135 0.07 13.40 7.60
C ILE A 135 -1.19 13.75 8.40
N ALA A 136 -2.29 13.00 8.25
CA ALA A 136 -3.52 13.18 9.04
C ALA A 136 -3.23 13.11 10.54
N ASP A 137 -2.45 12.13 10.97
CA ASP A 137 -2.02 11.97 12.36
C ASP A 137 -1.28 13.21 12.90
N GLN A 138 -0.37 13.75 12.09
CA GLN A 138 0.39 14.97 12.43
C GLN A 138 -0.48 16.21 12.45
N LEU A 139 -1.43 16.34 11.52
CA LEU A 139 -2.38 17.46 11.47
C LEU A 139 -3.26 17.50 12.72
N ALA A 140 -3.70 16.33 13.21
CA ALA A 140 -4.41 16.21 14.48
C ALA A 140 -3.50 16.60 15.66
N LEU A 141 -2.28 16.05 15.70
CA LEU A 141 -1.31 16.29 16.78
C LEU A 141 -0.97 17.79 16.93
N LEU A 142 -0.83 18.49 15.82
CA LEU A 142 -0.47 19.91 15.78
C LEU A 142 -1.70 20.83 15.91
N ASN A 143 -2.91 20.28 16.05
CA ASN A 143 -4.17 21.02 16.03
C ASN A 143 -4.26 21.95 14.80
N VAL A 144 -3.87 21.43 13.63
CA VAL A 144 -4.12 22.09 12.34
C VAL A 144 -5.52 21.70 11.86
N LEU A 145 -5.90 20.44 12.05
CA LEU A 145 -7.26 19.94 11.87
C LEU A 145 -7.80 19.39 13.19
N PRO A 146 -9.13 19.46 13.40
CA PRO A 146 -9.75 18.78 14.52
C PRO A 146 -9.68 17.26 14.33
N ALA A 147 -9.58 16.52 15.43
CA ALA A 147 -9.27 15.08 15.39
C ALA A 147 -10.31 14.23 14.63
N ASN A 148 -11.56 14.67 14.54
CA ASN A 148 -12.62 14.02 13.77
C ASN A 148 -12.47 14.20 12.25
N GLU A 149 -11.82 15.26 11.80
CA GLU A 149 -11.62 15.58 10.37
C GLU A 149 -10.22 15.17 9.88
N ALA A 150 -9.28 14.99 10.80
CA ALA A 150 -7.91 14.56 10.54
C ALA A 150 -7.83 13.06 10.19
N ASN A 151 -8.34 12.70 9.01
CA ASN A 151 -8.37 11.34 8.49
C ASN A 151 -7.82 11.30 7.05
N TYR A 152 -7.41 10.12 6.58
CA TYR A 152 -6.79 9.99 5.26
C TYR A 152 -7.70 10.45 4.10
N PRO A 153 -9.05 10.28 4.10
CA PRO A 153 -9.89 10.82 3.04
C PRO A 153 -9.83 12.35 2.93
N THR A 154 -9.90 13.06 4.06
CA THR A 154 -9.77 14.53 4.08
C THR A 154 -8.42 14.98 3.52
N VAL A 155 -7.34 14.32 3.92
CA VAL A 155 -5.98 14.66 3.46
C VAL A 155 -5.82 14.35 1.97
N ARG A 156 -6.36 13.24 1.46
CA ARG A 156 -6.38 12.93 0.01
C ARG A 156 -7.13 13.98 -0.80
N ALA A 157 -8.30 14.38 -0.32
CA ALA A 157 -9.10 15.42 -0.96
C ALA A 157 -8.38 16.77 -0.98
N ALA A 158 -7.67 17.13 0.10
CA ALA A 158 -6.87 18.34 0.14
C ALA A 158 -5.68 18.30 -0.84
N ALA A 159 -4.95 17.18 -0.91
CA ALA A 159 -3.84 17.01 -1.85
C ALA A 159 -4.32 17.12 -3.30
N SER A 160 -5.31 16.31 -3.69
CA SER A 160 -5.90 16.31 -5.04
C SER A 160 -6.52 17.67 -5.41
N GLY A 161 -7.24 18.29 -4.47
CA GLY A 161 -7.84 19.60 -4.66
C GLY A 161 -6.81 20.69 -4.88
N TYR A 162 -5.67 20.65 -4.18
CA TYR A 162 -4.60 21.62 -4.37
C TYR A 162 -3.84 21.39 -5.67
N ILE A 163 -3.53 20.13 -6.00
CA ILE A 163 -2.83 19.76 -7.25
C ILE A 163 -3.65 20.21 -8.46
N SER A 164 -4.94 19.89 -8.49
CA SER A 164 -5.84 20.25 -9.60
C SER A 164 -5.98 21.76 -9.83
N GLN A 165 -5.81 22.58 -8.79
CA GLN A 165 -5.85 24.05 -8.89
C GLN A 165 -4.54 24.67 -9.37
N HIS A 166 -3.43 23.92 -9.35
CA HIS A 166 -2.09 24.42 -9.67
C HIS A 166 -1.34 23.50 -10.67
N PRO A 167 -1.92 23.21 -11.85
CA PRO A 167 -1.35 22.26 -12.80
C PRO A 167 0.06 22.65 -13.27
N ASP A 168 0.35 23.94 -13.40
CA ASP A 168 1.65 24.49 -13.80
C ASP A 168 2.79 24.11 -12.84
N VAL A 169 2.48 23.98 -11.56
CA VAL A 169 3.44 23.57 -10.53
C VAL A 169 3.67 22.07 -10.57
N PHE A 170 2.61 21.27 -10.76
CA PHE A 170 2.68 19.82 -10.52
C PHE A 170 2.92 18.99 -11.79
N LEU A 171 2.41 19.41 -12.96
CA LEU A 171 2.59 18.69 -14.22
C LEU A 171 4.05 18.34 -14.56
N PRO A 172 5.06 19.21 -14.30
CA PRO A 172 6.46 18.88 -14.58
C PRO A 172 6.99 17.66 -13.80
N PHE A 173 6.32 17.25 -12.72
CA PHE A 173 6.71 16.12 -11.88
C PHE A 173 5.86 14.86 -12.13
N LEU A 174 4.86 14.94 -13.02
CA LEU A 174 3.92 13.86 -13.28
C LEU A 174 4.18 13.24 -14.65
N PRO A 175 4.89 12.09 -14.71
CA PRO A 175 5.12 11.39 -15.96
C PRO A 175 3.81 10.84 -16.52
N SER A 176 3.74 10.65 -17.83
CA SER A 176 2.56 10.05 -18.45
C SER A 176 2.24 8.67 -17.84
N ILE A 177 0.95 8.32 -17.80
CA ILE A 177 0.48 7.04 -17.25
C ILE A 177 1.13 5.84 -17.98
N SER A 178 1.52 6.02 -19.24
CA SER A 178 2.12 4.98 -20.07
C SER A 178 3.66 5.01 -20.08
N GLY A 179 4.27 5.88 -19.28
CA GLY A 179 5.70 6.16 -19.28
C GLY A 179 6.11 7.22 -20.32
N GLU A 180 7.37 7.66 -20.28
CA GLU A 180 7.91 8.69 -21.17
C GLU A 180 7.73 8.34 -22.65
N ASP A 181 7.89 7.05 -23.00
CA ASP A 181 7.74 6.50 -24.36
C ASP A 181 6.35 5.89 -24.63
N GLY A 182 5.37 6.15 -23.76
CA GLY A 182 4.07 5.50 -23.76
C GLY A 182 3.01 6.15 -24.64
N VAL A 183 2.02 5.37 -25.09
CA VAL A 183 0.86 5.87 -25.84
C VAL A 183 0.06 6.85 -24.97
N GLY A 184 0.06 8.13 -25.36
CA GLY A 184 -0.62 9.20 -24.62
C GLY A 184 0.32 10.07 -23.76
N ALA A 185 1.63 9.84 -23.80
CA ALA A 185 2.59 10.87 -23.44
C ALA A 185 2.47 12.06 -24.41
N THR A 186 2.65 13.29 -23.92
CA THR A 186 2.85 14.43 -24.83
C THR A 186 4.04 14.13 -25.75
N GLU A 187 3.83 14.16 -27.07
CA GLU A 187 4.79 13.69 -28.10
C GLU A 187 6.22 14.27 -27.97
N ASN A 188 6.37 15.36 -27.21
CA ASN A 188 7.63 16.09 -27.03
C ASN A 188 8.19 16.09 -25.61
N SER A 189 7.49 15.61 -24.57
CA SER A 189 7.98 15.76 -23.18
C SER A 189 7.72 14.60 -22.22
N GLY A 190 7.01 13.54 -22.61
CA GLY A 190 6.81 12.38 -21.71
C GLY A 190 5.87 12.64 -20.51
N LEU A 191 5.20 13.80 -20.49
CA LEU A 191 4.37 14.25 -19.37
C LEU A 191 2.90 13.90 -19.58
N MET A 192 2.13 13.96 -18.48
CA MET A 192 0.69 13.79 -18.54
C MET A 192 0.01 14.87 -19.40
N ASP A 193 -0.96 14.45 -20.22
CA ASP A 193 -1.90 15.38 -20.83
C ASP A 193 -2.98 15.85 -19.81
N ALA A 194 -3.81 16.82 -20.20
CA ALA A 194 -4.83 17.37 -19.31
C ALA A 194 -5.85 16.33 -18.79
N ARG A 195 -6.17 15.31 -19.59
CA ARG A 195 -7.13 14.25 -19.19
C ARG A 195 -6.48 13.28 -18.21
N GLN A 196 -5.23 12.89 -18.48
CA GLN A 196 -4.45 12.04 -17.58
C GLN A 196 -4.22 12.73 -16.23
N PHE A 197 -3.97 14.04 -16.24
CA PHE A 197 -3.85 14.83 -15.02
C PHE A 197 -5.14 14.87 -14.19
N GLU A 198 -6.31 15.02 -14.83
CA GLU A 198 -7.59 14.93 -14.13
C GLU A 198 -7.80 13.54 -13.52
N GLN A 199 -7.49 12.48 -14.28
CA GLN A 199 -7.55 11.09 -13.79
C GLN A 199 -6.60 10.85 -12.63
N TYR A 200 -5.40 11.42 -12.67
CA TYR A 200 -4.43 11.38 -11.58
C TYR A 200 -5.02 12.01 -10.31
N CYS A 201 -5.58 13.21 -10.41
CA CYS A 201 -6.19 13.89 -9.27
C CYS A 201 -7.34 13.07 -8.68
N LEU A 202 -8.20 12.47 -9.51
CA LEU A 202 -9.28 11.60 -9.07
C LEU A 202 -8.74 10.31 -8.40
N ALA A 203 -7.72 9.68 -8.98
CA ALA A 203 -7.09 8.50 -8.41
C ALA A 203 -6.49 8.77 -7.02
N ILE A 204 -5.78 9.88 -6.85
CA ILE A 204 -5.23 10.30 -5.55
C ILE A 204 -6.35 10.51 -4.52
N LYS A 205 -7.48 11.08 -4.94
CA LYS A 205 -8.61 11.37 -4.05
C LYS A 205 -9.39 10.11 -3.65
N ASP A 206 -9.77 9.29 -4.62
CA ASP A 206 -10.85 8.30 -4.48
C ASP A 206 -10.33 6.86 -4.34
N THR A 207 -9.02 6.62 -4.45
CA THR A 207 -8.44 5.27 -4.39
C THR A 207 -7.32 5.12 -3.35
N ALA A 208 -6.75 3.92 -3.26
CA ALA A 208 -5.54 3.63 -2.49
C ALA A 208 -4.24 3.88 -3.29
N ALA A 209 -4.28 4.73 -4.32
CA ALA A 209 -3.07 5.16 -5.03
C ALA A 209 -2.04 5.72 -4.04
N TRP A 210 -0.79 5.29 -4.19
CA TRP A 210 0.30 5.77 -3.35
C TRP A 210 0.58 7.23 -3.68
N GLY A 211 0.87 8.03 -2.66
CA GLY A 211 1.32 9.41 -2.87
C GLY A 211 2.83 9.51 -2.70
N GLY A 212 3.40 10.60 -3.19
CA GLY A 212 4.83 10.89 -3.11
C GLY A 212 5.12 12.37 -2.97
N GLU A 213 6.22 12.79 -3.60
CA GLU A 213 6.72 14.18 -3.59
C GLU A 213 5.65 15.22 -3.98
N PRO A 214 4.85 15.04 -5.07
CA PRO A 214 3.85 16.02 -5.47
C PRO A 214 2.76 16.20 -4.39
N GLU A 215 2.28 15.11 -3.79
CA GLU A 215 1.28 15.15 -2.72
C GLU A 215 1.83 15.82 -1.47
N ILE A 216 3.08 15.54 -1.09
CA ILE A 216 3.71 16.14 0.08
C ILE A 216 3.83 17.66 -0.10
N LEU A 217 4.30 18.11 -1.27
CA LEU A 217 4.38 19.54 -1.57
C LEU A 217 2.99 20.19 -1.58
N ALA A 218 2.01 19.55 -2.22
CA ALA A 218 0.63 20.03 -2.26
C ALA A 218 0.03 20.17 -0.86
N LEU A 219 0.24 19.18 0.01
CA LEU A 219 -0.25 19.18 1.39
C LEU A 219 0.42 20.24 2.24
N SER A 220 1.73 20.45 2.05
CA SER A 220 2.44 21.53 2.74
C SER A 220 1.80 22.88 2.44
N ARG A 221 1.51 23.13 1.16
CA ARG A 221 0.87 24.37 0.71
C ARG A 221 -0.60 24.47 1.12
N ALA A 222 -1.37 23.40 0.98
CA ALA A 222 -2.80 23.37 1.31
C ALA A 222 -3.08 23.67 2.79
N TYR A 223 -2.24 23.13 3.68
CA TYR A 223 -2.37 23.35 5.13
C TYR A 223 -1.51 24.48 5.68
N ASN A 224 -0.75 25.16 4.80
CA ASN A 224 0.25 26.16 5.17
C ASN A 224 1.15 25.69 6.33
N ALA A 225 1.58 24.43 6.24
CA ALA A 225 2.35 23.75 7.27
C ALA A 225 3.59 23.10 6.63
N PRO A 226 4.81 23.43 7.11
CA PRO A 226 6.02 22.77 6.63
C PRO A 226 6.00 21.26 6.92
N ILE A 227 6.44 20.46 5.95
CA ILE A 227 6.57 19.01 6.08
C ILE A 227 8.04 18.63 6.03
N GLN A 228 8.49 17.89 7.05
CA GLN A 228 9.83 17.29 7.09
C GLN A 228 9.71 15.78 6.91
N VAL A 229 10.35 15.28 5.86
CA VAL A 229 10.48 13.86 5.54
C VAL A 229 11.86 13.39 5.96
N ILE A 230 11.90 12.50 6.95
CA ILE A 230 13.14 11.96 7.49
C ILE A 230 13.39 10.58 6.88
N GLN A 231 14.56 10.40 6.27
CA GLN A 231 14.89 9.23 5.46
C GLN A 231 16.34 8.76 5.69
N ALA A 232 16.65 7.52 5.28
CA ALA A 232 18.00 6.97 5.40
C ALA A 232 18.99 7.53 4.37
N GLY A 233 18.46 8.18 3.31
CA GLY A 233 19.24 8.73 2.22
C GLY A 233 19.97 10.04 2.55
N THR A 234 20.61 10.61 1.53
CA THR A 234 21.19 11.96 1.58
C THR A 234 20.40 12.86 0.65
N PRO A 235 19.83 13.98 1.12
CA PRO A 235 19.83 14.44 2.52
C PRO A 235 18.93 13.56 3.42
N SER A 236 19.30 13.46 4.69
CA SER A 236 18.54 12.66 5.69
C SER A 236 17.23 13.32 6.10
N VAL A 237 17.07 14.61 5.84
CA VAL A 237 15.84 15.38 6.04
C VAL A 237 15.56 16.16 4.76
N VAL A 238 14.42 15.90 4.14
CA VAL A 238 13.86 16.70 3.05
C VAL A 238 12.79 17.60 3.64
N THR A 239 12.87 18.90 3.40
CA THR A 239 11.91 19.88 3.92
C THR A 239 11.14 20.48 2.76
N HIS A 240 9.83 20.47 2.89
CA HIS A 240 8.89 21.10 1.97
C HIS A 240 8.22 22.24 2.74
N THR A 241 8.30 23.43 2.19
CA THR A 241 7.68 24.62 2.77
C THR A 241 6.59 25.17 1.86
N PRO A 242 5.55 25.81 2.43
CA PRO A 242 4.46 26.36 1.63
C PRO A 242 4.92 27.40 0.60
N ASP A 243 5.92 28.21 0.95
CA ASP A 243 6.49 29.29 0.15
C ASP A 243 7.69 28.86 -0.72
N GLY A 244 8.13 27.61 -0.59
CA GLY A 244 9.31 27.09 -1.28
C GLY A 244 10.64 27.60 -0.72
N ASN A 245 10.63 28.39 0.35
CA ASN A 245 11.84 28.88 0.99
C ASN A 245 12.20 28.02 2.21
N ASN A 246 13.40 27.44 2.22
CA ASN A 246 13.89 26.58 3.30
C ASN A 246 14.65 27.35 4.40
N LEU A 247 14.82 28.66 4.23
CA LEU A 247 15.45 29.54 5.20
C LEU A 247 14.38 30.01 6.19
N ASP A 248 14.56 29.69 7.46
CA ASP A 248 13.76 30.15 8.61
C ASP A 248 12.39 29.47 8.82
N LEU A 249 12.41 28.16 9.07
CA LEU A 249 11.34 27.56 9.88
C LEU A 249 11.38 28.20 11.27
N ALA A 250 10.39 29.07 11.57
CA ALA A 250 10.26 29.69 12.88
C ALA A 250 10.28 28.61 13.99
N ARG A 251 10.89 28.93 15.14
CA ARG A 251 11.00 27.98 16.27
C ARG A 251 9.66 27.43 16.74
N ASP A 252 8.58 28.19 16.54
CA ASP A 252 7.22 27.84 16.93
C ASP A 252 6.36 27.32 15.76
N ALA A 253 6.97 27.08 14.58
CA ALA A 253 6.25 26.56 13.43
C ALA A 253 5.70 25.15 13.72
N LYS A 254 4.43 24.94 13.40
CA LYS A 254 3.77 23.62 13.42
C LYS A 254 4.31 22.79 12.25
N ILE A 255 5.42 22.11 12.49
CA ILE A 255 6.11 21.28 11.48
C ILE A 255 5.56 19.84 11.55
N ILE A 256 5.00 19.39 10.43
CA ILE A 256 4.57 18.00 10.21
C ILE A 256 5.82 17.14 10.01
N ARG A 257 5.98 16.07 10.79
CA ARG A 257 7.14 15.18 10.69
C ARG A 257 6.72 13.77 10.33
N ILE A 258 7.26 13.28 9.22
CA ILE A 258 7.05 11.90 8.75
C ILE A 258 8.40 11.24 8.46
N SER A 259 8.44 9.92 8.49
CA SER A 259 9.62 9.14 8.09
C SER A 259 9.31 8.32 6.85
N PHE A 260 10.25 8.28 5.91
CA PHE A 260 10.16 7.56 4.64
C PHE A 260 11.07 6.33 4.65
N HIS A 261 10.53 5.21 4.19
CA HIS A 261 11.19 3.91 4.13
C HIS A 261 10.87 3.27 2.78
N ARG A 262 11.88 2.95 1.98
CA ARG A 262 11.70 2.44 0.61
C ARG A 262 11.67 0.92 0.55
N ARG A 263 12.37 0.24 1.46
CA ARG A 263 12.58 -1.22 1.44
C ARG A 263 12.19 -1.91 2.74
N MET A 264 11.97 -1.17 3.83
CA MET A 264 11.75 -1.71 5.18
C MET A 264 10.59 -2.73 5.27
N TYR A 265 9.56 -2.61 4.43
CA TYR A 265 8.37 -3.47 4.49
C TYR A 265 8.25 -4.44 3.31
N GLY A 266 9.23 -4.51 2.42
CA GLY A 266 9.25 -5.40 1.25
C GLY A 266 8.24 -5.10 0.14
N LEU A 267 7.20 -4.30 0.45
CA LEU A 267 6.11 -3.95 -0.47
C LEU A 267 6.36 -2.66 -1.24
N GLY A 268 7.43 -1.92 -0.98
CA GLY A 268 7.75 -0.63 -1.60
C GLY A 268 7.81 0.50 -0.58
N GLU A 269 7.53 1.72 -1.06
CA GLU A 269 7.59 2.96 -0.28
C GLU A 269 6.56 3.00 0.85
N HIS A 270 6.98 3.52 2.00
CA HIS A 270 6.13 3.61 3.18
C HIS A 270 6.46 4.81 4.05
N TYR A 271 5.39 5.42 4.58
CA TYR A 271 5.48 6.59 5.43
C TYR A 271 4.91 6.32 6.82
N ASN A 272 5.63 6.78 7.85
CA ASN A 272 5.17 6.72 9.24
C ASN A 272 5.14 8.12 9.86
N SER A 273 4.17 8.36 10.74
CA SER A 273 4.09 9.57 11.56
C SER A 273 5.16 9.57 12.66
N LEU A 274 5.76 10.74 12.93
CA LEU A 274 6.78 10.93 13.96
C LEU A 274 6.23 11.81 15.10
N ARG A 275 6.05 11.21 16.27
CA ARG A 275 5.48 11.88 17.44
C ARG A 275 6.58 12.24 18.46
N PRO A 276 6.50 13.40 19.16
CA PRO A 276 7.46 13.72 20.20
C PRO A 276 7.47 12.66 21.30
N LYS A 277 8.66 12.22 21.72
CA LYS A 277 8.87 11.38 22.90
C LYS A 277 8.81 12.26 24.15
N ASN A 278 7.60 12.61 24.57
CA ASN A 278 7.37 13.25 25.85
C ASN A 278 6.86 12.17 26.82
N ALA A 279 7.19 12.28 28.11
CA ALA A 279 6.78 11.29 29.12
C ALA A 279 5.25 11.04 29.14
N LEU A 280 4.46 12.05 28.78
CA LEU A 280 2.99 11.98 28.71
C LEU A 280 2.45 11.34 27.43
N THR A 281 3.10 11.53 26.27
CA THR A 281 2.63 10.95 24.99
C THR A 281 2.87 9.44 24.93
N THR A 282 3.94 8.96 25.57
CA THR A 282 4.30 7.54 25.63
C THR A 282 3.25 6.69 26.35
N VAL A 283 2.56 7.25 27.35
CA VAL A 283 1.48 6.56 28.09
C VAL A 283 0.21 6.50 27.26
N ALA A 284 -0.16 7.61 26.59
CA ALA A 284 -1.34 7.67 25.73
C ALA A 284 -1.23 6.73 24.50
N ASP A 285 -0.07 6.69 23.84
CA ASP A 285 0.15 5.79 22.70
C ASP A 285 0.13 4.30 23.12
N LYS A 286 0.64 3.96 24.32
CA LYS A 286 0.54 2.58 24.86
C LYS A 286 -0.90 2.17 25.18
N ILE A 287 -1.69 3.08 25.73
CA ILE A 287 -3.11 2.83 26.03
C ILE A 287 -3.90 2.61 24.74
N HIS A 288 -3.68 3.44 23.71
CA HIS A 288 -4.36 3.27 22.44
C HIS A 288 -3.97 1.96 21.74
N LEU A 289 -2.69 1.56 21.79
CA LEU A 289 -2.22 0.31 21.20
C LEU A 289 -2.79 -0.93 21.90
N MET A 290 -3.18 -0.83 23.18
CA MET A 290 -3.83 -1.93 23.90
C MET A 290 -5.34 -2.01 23.70
N LEU A 291 -5.96 -0.98 23.11
CA LEU A 291 -7.42 -0.87 22.93
C LEU A 291 -7.87 -1.08 21.48
N SER A 292 -6.95 -1.22 20.54
CA SER A 292 -7.16 -1.48 19.11
C SER A 292 -6.65 -2.87 18.73
#